data_AF-A0A9W8J150-F1
#
_entry.id   AF-A0A9W8J150-F1
#
_cell.length_a   1.000
_cell.length_b   1.000
_cell.length_c   1.000
_cell.angle_alpha   90.00
_cell.angle_beta   90.00
_cell.angle_gamma   90.00
#
_symmetry.space_group_name_H-M   'P 1'
#
loop_
_entity.id
_entity.type
_entity.pdbx_description
1 polymer ?
#
loop_
_entity_poly.entity_id
_entity_poly.type
_entity_poly.pdbx_seq_one_letter_code
_entity_poly.pdbx_strand_id
1 'polypeptide(L)'
;MDQPPTVLFESYEQDFRHIIDSVRQKLEGDARSSVGEQRKAALRKAEIELDEADDIVSQLETEIQGIPKSVQGPYTTRLKQARADLNKYKKLSKDLHSQAQRSDLLGAYSRNQQHSDDPYGERSERERLLAGHEVLNDGTRRLQESTSVALQTEAYGAEILTTLRGQREQIENSRDMLNTADRNIDRASTTIGKMIRHCQETLTVWFPYRMYKQRVIIGAITVFFVILIIVILYFKLVRR
;
A
#
# COMPACT_ATOMS: atom_id res chain seq x y z
N MET A 1 9.40 5.96 -20.10
CA MET A 1 10.62 6.58 -19.53
C MET A 1 10.64 6.16 -18.08
N ASP A 2 11.18 4.97 -17.81
CA ASP A 2 11.25 4.43 -16.45
C ASP A 2 12.35 5.20 -15.71
N GLN A 3 11.95 6.07 -14.79
CA GLN A 3 12.91 6.77 -13.94
C GLN A 3 13.67 5.71 -13.11
N PRO A 4 14.99 5.82 -12.97
CA PRO A 4 15.74 4.88 -12.15
C PRO A 4 15.20 4.93 -10.71
N PRO A 5 15.06 3.79 -10.01
CA PRO A 5 14.43 3.69 -8.69
C PRO A 5 15.10 4.57 -7.62
N THR A 6 16.32 5.02 -7.88
CA THR A 6 17.07 5.96 -7.02
C THR A 6 16.48 7.37 -7.02
N VAL A 7 15.84 7.81 -8.11
CA VAL A 7 15.26 9.17 -8.22
C VAL A 7 13.97 9.30 -7.43
N LEU A 8 13.14 8.24 -7.42
CA LEU A 8 11.92 8.18 -6.61
C LEU A 8 12.26 8.20 -5.12
N PHE A 9 13.27 7.42 -4.71
CA PHE A 9 13.75 7.45 -3.32
C PHE A 9 14.20 8.86 -2.89
N GLU A 10 14.96 9.56 -3.74
CA GLU A 10 15.44 10.92 -3.43
C GLU A 10 14.29 11.94 -3.33
N SER A 11 13.27 11.83 -4.18
CA SER A 11 12.05 12.65 -4.10
C SER A 11 11.33 12.42 -2.77
N TYR A 12 11.06 11.16 -2.42
CA TYR A 12 10.41 10.81 -1.16
C TYR A 12 11.24 11.20 0.07
N GLU A 13 12.57 11.10 -0.02
CA GLU A 13 13.48 11.56 1.05
C GLU A 13 13.37 13.08 1.25
N GLN A 14 13.27 13.84 0.16
CA GLN A 14 13.11 15.30 0.22
C GLN A 14 11.74 15.67 0.81
N ASP A 15 10.67 15.02 0.37
CA ASP A 15 9.32 15.25 0.89
C ASP A 15 9.25 14.94 2.39
N PHE A 16 9.83 13.80 2.82
CA PHE A 16 9.93 13.44 4.23
C PHE A 16 10.64 14.52 5.06
N ARG A 17 11.76 15.07 4.57
CA ARG A 17 12.47 16.14 5.27
C ARG A 17 11.63 17.41 5.41
N HIS A 18 10.91 17.80 4.36
CA HIS A 18 10.02 18.96 4.42
C HIS A 18 8.92 18.78 5.47
N ILE A 19 8.31 17.60 5.54
CA ILE A 19 7.27 17.30 6.53
C ILE A 19 7.85 17.31 7.94
N ILE A 20 9.01 16.67 8.17
CA ILE A 20 9.66 16.65 9.48
C ILE A 20 10.05 18.05 9.96
N ASP A 21 10.52 18.93 9.07
CA ASP A 21 10.82 20.31 9.42
C ASP A 21 9.55 21.11 9.79
N SER A 22 8.44 20.91 9.06
CA SER A 22 7.13 21.49 9.41
C SER A 22 6.64 21.00 10.78
N VAL A 23 6.69 19.68 11.00
CA VAL A 23 6.31 19.04 12.27
C VAL A 23 7.16 19.58 13.42
N ARG A 24 8.47 19.71 13.22
CA ARG A 24 9.38 20.29 14.20
C ARG A 24 9.00 21.73 14.54
N GLN A 25 8.74 22.57 13.54
CA GLN A 25 8.33 23.96 13.76
C GLN A 25 7.03 24.05 14.56
N LYS A 26 6.05 23.18 14.27
CA LYS A 26 4.76 23.15 14.97
C LYS A 26 4.86 22.61 16.39
N LEU A 27 5.67 21.58 16.61
CA LEU A 27 5.84 20.95 17.93
C LEU A 27 6.76 21.74 18.87
N GLU A 28 7.87 22.28 18.35
CA GLU A 28 8.85 23.03 19.14
C GLU A 28 8.51 24.52 19.24
N GLY A 29 7.88 25.11 18.21
CA GLY A 29 7.41 26.49 18.19
C GLY A 29 5.98 26.61 18.69
N ASP A 30 5.02 26.39 17.78
CA ASP A 30 3.61 26.74 17.99
C ASP A 30 2.99 26.05 19.23
N ALA A 31 3.20 24.75 19.39
CA ALA A 31 2.63 23.97 20.49
C ALA A 31 3.22 24.33 21.86
N ARG A 32 4.43 24.92 21.92
CA ARG A 32 5.03 25.41 23.18
C ARG A 32 4.64 26.85 23.48
N SER A 33 4.42 27.68 22.46
CA SER A 33 4.01 29.08 22.62
C SER A 33 2.51 29.29 22.79
N SER A 34 1.68 28.36 22.31
CA SER A 34 0.22 28.46 22.38
C SER A 34 -0.35 27.81 23.65
N VAL A 35 -1.48 28.34 24.13
CA VAL A 35 -2.19 27.86 25.33
C VAL A 35 -3.57 27.34 24.96
N GLY A 36 -4.03 26.29 25.65
CA GLY A 36 -5.40 25.76 25.53
C GLY A 36 -5.75 25.22 24.14
N GLU A 37 -6.83 25.74 23.56
CA GLU A 37 -7.42 25.23 22.31
C GLU A 37 -6.52 25.41 21.08
N GLN A 38 -5.76 26.50 21.04
CA GLN A 38 -4.79 26.76 19.96
C GLN A 38 -3.63 25.75 19.99
N ARG A 39 -3.18 25.36 21.20
CA ARG A 39 -2.19 24.28 21.38
C ARG A 39 -2.76 22.94 20.92
N LYS A 40 -4.01 22.63 21.25
CA LYS A 40 -4.69 21.39 20.82
C LYS A 40 -4.89 21.33 19.31
N ALA A 41 -5.18 22.47 18.66
CA ALA A 41 -5.28 22.56 17.21
C ALA A 41 -3.90 22.39 16.53
N ALA A 42 -2.85 23.00 17.06
CA ALA A 42 -1.48 22.85 16.56
C ALA A 42 -0.99 21.40 16.70
N LEU A 43 -1.25 20.76 17.85
CA LEU A 43 -0.89 19.37 18.09
C LEU A 43 -1.64 18.39 17.16
N ARG A 44 -2.95 18.57 16.95
CA ARG A 44 -3.72 17.77 15.97
C ARG A 44 -3.18 17.91 14.55
N LYS A 45 -2.80 19.13 14.14
CA LYS A 45 -2.17 19.36 12.82
C LYS A 45 -0.81 18.66 12.73
N ALA A 46 -0.03 18.65 13.80
CA ALA A 46 1.25 17.94 13.85
C ALA A 46 1.07 16.41 13.82
N GLU A 47 -0.01 15.86 14.41
CA GLU A 47 -0.35 14.43 14.31
C GLU A 47 -0.65 14.03 12.86
N ILE A 48 -1.46 14.81 12.15
CA ILE A 48 -1.78 14.54 10.73
C ILE A 48 -0.51 14.50 9.87
N GLU A 49 0.40 15.46 10.06
CA GLU A 49 1.67 15.48 9.31
C GLU A 49 2.63 14.36 9.75
N LEU A 50 2.56 13.89 11.00
CA LEU A 50 3.32 12.73 11.45
C LEU A 50 2.81 11.42 10.84
N ASP A 51 1.50 11.31 10.58
CA ASP A 51 0.92 10.17 9.89
C ASP A 51 1.31 10.18 8.41
N GLU A 52 1.27 11.35 7.75
CA GLU A 52 1.77 11.51 6.37
C GLU A 52 3.27 11.14 6.26
N ALA A 53 4.09 11.55 7.24
CA ALA A 53 5.50 11.15 7.30
C ALA A 53 5.69 9.63 7.45
N ASP A 54 4.77 8.93 8.13
CA ASP A 54 4.79 7.47 8.30
C ASP A 54 4.50 6.75 6.98
N ASP A 55 3.53 7.26 6.21
CA ASP A 55 3.21 6.76 4.89
C ASP A 55 4.41 6.90 3.92
N ILE A 56 5.11 8.04 3.94
CA ILE A 56 6.31 8.23 3.13
C ILE A 56 7.44 7.28 3.54
N VAL A 57 7.64 7.05 4.84
CA VAL A 57 8.64 6.06 5.31
C VAL A 57 8.31 4.65 4.82
N SER A 58 7.02 4.27 4.82
CA SER A 58 6.55 3.00 4.26
C SER A 58 6.81 2.88 2.75
N GLN A 59 6.64 3.99 2.00
CA GLN A 59 6.99 4.05 0.58
C GLN A 59 8.51 3.91 0.35
N LEU A 60 9.34 4.60 1.13
CA LEU A 60 10.80 4.48 1.09
C LEU A 60 11.27 3.04 1.37
N GLU A 61 10.59 2.31 2.26
CA GLU A 61 10.85 0.89 2.56
C GLU A 61 10.48 -0.05 1.43
N THR A 62 9.50 0.32 0.60
CA THR A 62 9.11 -0.46 -0.57
C THR A 62 10.11 -0.21 -1.71
N GLU A 63 10.46 1.06 -1.95
CA GLU A 63 11.41 1.44 -2.99
C GLU A 63 12.81 0.88 -2.76
N ILE A 64 13.26 0.79 -1.49
CA ILE A 64 14.59 0.24 -1.18
C ILE A 64 14.72 -1.25 -1.54
N GLN A 65 13.61 -1.98 -1.66
CA GLN A 65 13.60 -3.38 -2.11
C GLN A 65 13.78 -3.48 -3.63
N GLY A 66 13.43 -2.44 -4.38
CA GLY A 66 13.66 -2.33 -5.83
C GLY A 66 15.08 -1.94 -6.22
N ILE A 67 15.89 -1.43 -5.28
CA ILE A 67 17.27 -1.00 -5.53
C ILE A 67 18.25 -2.19 -5.51
N PRO A 68 19.19 -2.30 -6.48
CA PRO A 68 20.22 -3.34 -6.48
C PRO A 68 21.09 -3.32 -5.22
N LYS A 69 21.35 -4.51 -4.64
CA LYS A 69 22.13 -4.67 -3.39
C LYS A 69 23.52 -4.02 -3.40
N SER A 70 24.12 -3.84 -4.59
CA SER A 70 25.42 -3.19 -4.78
C SER A 70 25.45 -1.71 -4.41
N VAL A 71 24.31 -1.00 -4.53
CA VAL A 71 24.19 0.44 -4.23
C VAL A 71 23.27 0.74 -3.04
N GLN A 72 22.68 -0.29 -2.44
CA GLN A 72 21.67 -0.19 -1.38
C GLN A 72 22.21 0.31 -0.02
N GLY A 73 23.50 0.12 0.25
CA GLY A 73 24.16 0.47 1.52
C GLY A 73 23.85 1.89 2.04
N PRO A 74 24.16 2.97 1.31
CA PRO A 74 23.89 4.34 1.75
C PRO A 74 22.40 4.63 1.97
N TYR A 75 21.51 4.10 1.13
CA TYR A 75 20.06 4.30 1.23
C TYR A 75 19.47 3.65 2.49
N THR A 76 19.99 2.49 2.90
CA THR A 76 19.52 1.82 4.14
C THR A 76 19.88 2.60 5.40
N THR A 77 21.03 3.26 5.41
CA THR A 77 21.44 4.13 6.52
C THR A 77 20.55 5.35 6.61
N ARG A 78 20.23 5.98 5.48
CA ARG A 78 19.31 7.14 5.42
C ARG A 78 17.90 6.77 5.86
N LEU A 79 17.38 5.62 5.42
CA LEU A 79 16.08 5.11 5.88
C LEU A 79 16.05 4.85 7.39
N LYS A 80 17.12 4.31 7.96
CA LYS A 80 17.23 4.14 9.42
C LYS A 80 17.24 5.47 10.16
N GLN A 81 17.89 6.50 9.61
CA GLN A 81 17.84 7.86 10.17
C GLN A 81 16.43 8.44 10.09
N ALA A 82 15.76 8.35 8.94
CA ALA A 82 14.37 8.81 8.78
C ALA A 82 13.43 8.15 9.80
N ARG A 83 13.52 6.82 9.98
CA ARG A 83 12.76 6.10 11.02
C ARG A 83 13.09 6.58 12.44
N ALA A 84 14.35 6.89 12.73
CA ALA A 84 14.75 7.38 14.05
C ALA A 84 14.17 8.77 14.33
N ASP A 85 14.19 9.67 13.35
CA ASP A 85 13.63 11.01 13.46
C ASP A 85 12.11 10.97 13.62
N LEU A 86 11.40 10.18 12.81
CA LEU A 86 9.95 9.98 12.95
C LEU A 86 9.59 9.49 14.36
N ASN A 87 10.30 8.49 14.88
CA ASN A 87 10.06 7.97 16.23
C ASN A 87 10.30 9.01 17.33
N LYS A 88 11.29 9.88 17.15
CA LYS A 88 11.57 10.98 18.08
C LYS A 88 10.41 11.98 18.12
N TYR A 89 9.90 12.41 16.96
CA TYR A 89 8.79 13.38 16.91
C TYR A 89 7.44 12.76 17.30
N LYS A 90 7.17 11.48 17.00
CA LYS A 90 6.00 10.77 17.52
C LYS A 90 5.98 10.73 19.05
N LYS A 91 7.12 10.45 19.69
CA LYS A 91 7.23 10.49 21.17
C LYS A 91 6.99 11.90 21.71
N LEU A 92 7.61 12.90 21.10
CA LEU A 92 7.47 14.30 21.53
C LEU A 92 6.02 14.80 21.40
N SER A 93 5.32 14.46 20.32
CA SER A 93 3.90 14.79 20.13
C SER A 93 3.03 14.16 21.22
N LYS A 94 3.22 12.86 21.51
CA LYS A 94 2.51 12.14 22.57
C LYS A 94 2.72 12.76 23.96
N ASP A 95 3.96 13.13 24.27
CA ASP A 95 4.30 13.78 25.53
C ASP A 95 3.59 15.13 25.66
N LEU A 96 3.61 15.96 24.60
CA LEU A 96 2.93 17.26 24.58
C LEU A 96 1.40 17.14 24.66
N HIS A 97 0.81 16.12 24.02
CA HIS A 97 -0.61 15.80 24.15
C HIS A 97 -0.98 15.43 25.59
N SER A 98 -0.18 14.57 26.24
CA SER A 98 -0.42 14.17 27.63
C SER A 98 -0.32 15.35 28.60
N GLN A 99 0.60 16.28 28.36
CA GLN A 99 0.73 17.50 29.15
C GLN A 99 -0.48 18.44 28.95
N ALA A 100 -0.93 18.61 27.70
CA ALA A 100 -2.08 19.44 27.39
C ALA A 100 -3.37 18.92 28.05
N GLN A 101 -3.59 17.61 28.03
CA GLN A 101 -4.74 16.97 28.71
C GLN A 101 -4.66 17.14 30.23
N ARG A 102 -3.48 16.99 30.83
CA ARG A 102 -3.28 17.16 32.27
C ARG A 102 -3.57 18.60 32.72
N SER A 103 -3.15 19.59 31.93
CA SER A 103 -3.44 21.01 32.23
C SER A 103 -4.93 21.34 32.13
N ASP A 104 -5.66 20.72 31.20
CA ASP A 104 -7.09 20.94 31.02
C ASP A 104 -7.90 20.36 32.21
N LEU A 105 -7.54 19.15 32.64
CA LEU A 105 -8.13 18.50 33.80
C LEU A 105 -7.88 19.31 35.09
N LEU A 106 -6.64 19.74 35.34
CA LEU A 106 -6.29 20.52 36.54
C LEU A 106 -6.89 21.94 36.51
N GLY A 107 -7.04 22.54 35.33
CA GLY A 107 -7.68 23.84 35.15
C GLY A 107 -9.19 23.82 35.46
N ALA A 108 -9.87 22.69 35.21
CA ALA A 108 -11.28 22.52 35.55
C ALA A 108 -11.52 22.41 37.07
N TYR A 109 -10.61 21.78 37.82
CA TYR A 109 -10.72 21.68 39.29
C TYR A 109 -10.47 23.02 39.99
N SER A 110 -9.51 23.82 39.53
CA SER A 110 -9.20 25.11 40.17
C SER A 110 -10.32 26.15 40.02
N ARG A 111 -11.09 26.09 38.93
CA ARG A 111 -12.21 27.02 38.67
C ARG A 111 -13.44 26.72 39.54
N ASN A 112 -13.59 25.45 39.97
CA ASN A 112 -14.69 25.02 40.84
C ASN A 112 -14.44 25.33 42.32
N GLN A 113 -13.19 25.61 42.71
CA GLN A 113 -12.83 25.83 44.12
C GLN A 113 -12.81 27.31 44.53
N GLN A 114 -12.98 28.24 43.57
CA GLN A 114 -13.01 29.69 43.83
C GLN A 114 -14.41 30.23 44.16
N HIS A 115 -15.44 29.39 44.24
CA HIS A 115 -16.84 29.81 44.44
C HIS A 115 -17.52 29.27 45.71
N SER A 116 -16.78 28.81 46.72
CA SER A 116 -17.40 28.10 47.85
C SER A 116 -16.92 28.53 49.24
N ASP A 117 -16.95 29.83 49.60
CA ASP A 117 -16.73 30.18 51.02
C ASP A 117 -17.41 31.46 51.57
N ASP A 118 -18.54 31.90 51.00
CA ASP A 118 -19.36 32.94 51.66
C ASP A 118 -20.80 32.45 51.96
N PRO A 119 -21.09 32.05 53.22
CA PRO A 119 -22.36 31.45 53.61
C PRO A 119 -23.50 32.46 53.95
N TYR A 120 -23.36 33.78 53.73
CA TYR A 120 -24.32 34.78 54.26
C TYR A 120 -25.00 35.75 53.26
N GLY A 121 -25.16 35.39 51.99
CA GLY A 121 -25.88 36.25 51.02
C GLY A 121 -27.06 35.57 50.33
N GLU A 122 -28.28 36.14 50.41
CA GLU A 122 -29.43 35.81 49.53
C GLU A 122 -29.07 35.85 48.03
N ARG A 123 -28.02 36.60 47.65
CA ARG A 123 -27.44 36.60 46.29
C ARG A 123 -26.80 35.26 45.90
N SER A 124 -26.22 34.54 46.86
CA SER A 124 -25.52 33.25 46.67
C SER A 124 -26.48 32.13 46.28
N GLU A 125 -27.71 32.12 46.81
CA GLU A 125 -28.71 31.11 46.44
C GLU A 125 -29.20 31.28 44.99
N ARG A 126 -29.45 32.52 44.55
CA ARG A 126 -29.84 32.79 43.16
C ARG A 126 -28.72 32.46 42.18
N GLU A 127 -27.48 32.78 42.53
CA GLU A 127 -26.30 32.45 41.72
C GLU A 127 -26.08 30.93 41.64
N ARG A 128 -26.27 30.21 42.74
CA ARG A 128 -26.23 28.74 42.78
C ARG A 128 -27.35 28.10 41.98
N LEU A 129 -28.56 28.65 42.01
CA LEU A 129 -29.68 28.17 41.19
C LEU A 129 -29.46 28.44 39.70
N LEU A 130 -28.91 29.61 39.34
CA LEU A 130 -28.53 29.93 37.96
C LEU A 130 -27.44 28.99 37.45
N ALA A 131 -26.38 28.77 38.24
CA ALA A 131 -25.31 27.83 37.91
C ALA A 131 -25.85 26.38 37.79
N GLY A 132 -26.75 25.97 38.68
CA GLY A 132 -27.43 24.67 38.59
C GLY A 132 -28.28 24.53 37.32
N HIS A 133 -28.97 25.60 36.91
CA HIS A 133 -29.78 25.63 35.70
C HIS A 133 -28.91 25.62 34.42
N GLU A 134 -27.77 26.31 34.43
CA GLU A 134 -26.80 26.29 33.33
C GLU A 134 -26.19 24.90 33.15
N VAL A 135 -25.81 24.22 34.24
CA VAL A 135 -25.32 22.84 34.22
C VAL A 135 -26.39 21.86 33.70
N LEU A 136 -27.64 22.01 34.14
CA LEU A 136 -28.75 21.17 33.65
C LEU A 136 -29.05 21.39 32.16
N ASN A 137 -29.01 22.65 31.72
CA ASN A 137 -29.23 22.99 30.32
C ASN A 137 -28.09 22.47 29.43
N ASP A 138 -26.83 22.61 29.86
CA ASP A 138 -25.68 22.01 29.18
C ASP A 138 -25.78 20.47 29.16
N GLY A 139 -26.17 19.85 30.29
CA GLY A 139 -26.43 18.41 30.37
C GLY A 139 -27.51 17.93 29.39
N THR A 140 -28.60 18.70 29.25
CA THR A 140 -29.69 18.39 28.32
C THR A 140 -29.24 18.52 26.87
N ARG A 141 -28.48 19.58 26.55
CA ARG A 141 -27.91 19.77 25.22
C ARG A 141 -26.94 18.65 24.86
N ARG A 142 -26.05 18.25 25.77
CA ARG A 142 -25.14 17.12 25.57
C ARG A 142 -25.88 15.80 25.39
N LEU A 143 -26.97 15.57 26.14
CA LEU A 143 -27.81 14.38 25.96
C LEU A 143 -28.46 14.36 24.56
N GLN A 144 -29.00 15.48 24.10
CA GLN A 144 -29.56 15.60 22.75
C GLN A 144 -28.51 15.39 21.66
N GLU A 145 -27.30 15.92 21.85
CA GLU A 145 -26.19 15.70 20.93
C GLU A 145 -25.78 14.23 20.94
N SER A 146 -25.66 13.60 22.11
CA SER A 146 -25.32 12.18 22.24
C SER A 146 -26.38 11.27 21.61
N THR A 147 -27.67 11.60 21.72
CA THR A 147 -28.74 10.81 21.08
C THR A 147 -28.71 10.99 19.57
N SER A 148 -28.46 12.21 19.08
CA SER A 148 -28.31 12.48 17.65
C SER A 148 -27.12 11.72 17.06
N VAL A 149 -25.96 11.73 17.74
CA VAL A 149 -24.76 10.99 17.32
C VAL A 149 -25.00 9.48 17.38
N ALA A 150 -25.71 8.98 18.40
CA ALA A 150 -26.05 7.55 18.50
C ALA A 150 -26.94 7.10 17.34
N LEU A 151 -27.97 7.87 16.98
CA LEU A 151 -28.82 7.59 15.82
C LEU A 151 -28.06 7.65 14.51
N GLN A 152 -27.16 8.62 14.35
CA GLN A 152 -26.31 8.71 13.17
C GLN A 152 -25.36 7.50 13.09
N THR A 153 -24.83 7.04 14.22
CA THR A 153 -23.97 5.86 14.31
C THR A 153 -24.73 4.58 13.97
N GLU A 154 -25.99 4.45 14.42
CA GLU A 154 -26.86 3.34 14.05
C GLU A 154 -27.12 3.30 12.54
N ALA A 155 -27.38 4.45 11.92
CA ALA A 155 -27.57 4.57 10.48
C ALA A 155 -26.31 4.15 9.71
N TYR A 156 -25.13 4.61 10.10
CA TYR A 156 -23.86 4.17 9.51
C TYR A 156 -23.62 2.67 9.73
N GLY A 157 -23.96 2.14 10.91
CA GLY A 157 -23.87 0.70 11.19
C GLY A 157 -24.74 -0.13 10.24
N ALA A 158 -25.97 0.30 9.99
CA ALA A 158 -26.88 -0.35 9.05
C ALA A 158 -26.38 -0.30 7.59
N GLU A 159 -25.81 0.84 7.17
CA GLU A 159 -25.19 1.00 5.85
C GLU A 159 -23.96 0.10 5.69
N ILE A 160 -23.10 0.03 6.71
CA ILE A 160 -21.91 -0.85 6.72
C ILE A 160 -22.34 -2.31 6.60
N LEU A 161 -23.37 -2.75 7.33
CA LEU A 161 -23.89 -4.13 7.23
C LEU A 161 -24.43 -4.44 5.83
N THR A 162 -25.11 -3.48 5.21
CA THR A 162 -25.61 -3.63 3.84
C THR A 162 -24.47 -3.73 2.84
N THR A 163 -23.44 -2.89 3.00
CA THR A 163 -22.23 -2.90 2.15
C THR A 163 -21.43 -4.18 2.32
N LEU A 164 -21.20 -4.64 3.55
CA LEU A 164 -20.51 -5.89 3.85
C LEU A 164 -21.22 -7.10 3.23
N ARG A 165 -22.55 -7.08 3.21
CA ARG A 165 -23.33 -8.10 2.51
C ARG A 165 -23.07 -8.09 1.00
N GLY A 166 -23.07 -6.91 0.38
CA GLY A 166 -22.74 -6.76 -1.04
C GLY A 166 -21.30 -7.16 -1.37
N GLN A 167 -20.34 -6.80 -0.51
CA GLN A 167 -18.93 -7.22 -0.65
C GLN A 167 -18.78 -8.74 -0.54
N ARG A 168 -19.49 -9.39 0.39
CA ARG A 168 -19.49 -10.85 0.50
C ARG A 168 -19.99 -11.50 -0.78
N GLU A 169 -21.08 -11.01 -1.35
CA GLU A 169 -21.62 -11.52 -2.61
C GLU A 169 -20.63 -11.33 -3.78
N GLN A 170 -19.95 -10.18 -3.83
CA GLN A 170 -18.90 -9.94 -4.83
C GLN A 170 -17.72 -10.89 -4.68
N ILE A 171 -17.27 -11.17 -3.45
CA ILE A 171 -16.19 -12.13 -3.18
C ILE A 171 -16.62 -13.55 -3.58
N GLU A 172 -17.85 -13.94 -3.27
CA GLU A 172 -18.40 -15.25 -3.61
C GLU A 172 -18.46 -15.43 -5.14
N ASN A 173 -19.00 -14.45 -5.87
CA ASN A 173 -19.03 -14.45 -7.33
C ASN A 173 -17.61 -14.46 -7.93
N SER A 174 -16.69 -13.66 -7.40
CA SER A 174 -15.29 -13.65 -7.84
C SER A 174 -14.62 -15.01 -7.64
N ARG A 175 -14.90 -15.69 -6.51
CA ARG A 175 -14.40 -17.05 -6.25
C ARG A 175 -14.99 -18.07 -7.23
N ASP A 176 -16.28 -17.99 -7.53
CA ASP A 176 -16.92 -18.88 -8.51
C ASP A 176 -16.39 -18.66 -9.92
N MET A 177 -16.17 -17.40 -10.31
CA MET A 177 -15.55 -17.05 -11.58
C MET A 177 -14.11 -17.58 -11.65
N LEU A 178 -13.31 -17.41 -10.59
CA LEU A 178 -11.95 -17.95 -10.51
C LEU A 178 -11.94 -19.47 -10.59
N ASN A 179 -12.80 -20.16 -9.84
CA ASN A 179 -12.95 -21.63 -9.91
C ASN A 179 -13.37 -22.11 -11.31
N THR A 180 -14.13 -21.30 -12.05
CA THR A 180 -14.52 -21.59 -13.43
C THR A 180 -13.36 -21.35 -14.39
N ALA A 181 -12.61 -20.25 -14.20
CA ALA A 181 -11.42 -19.95 -14.97
C ALA A 181 -10.33 -21.01 -14.78
N ASP A 182 -10.11 -21.46 -13.55
CA ASP A 182 -9.13 -22.50 -13.20
C ASP A 182 -9.47 -23.83 -13.88
N ARG A 183 -10.74 -24.25 -13.82
CA ARG A 183 -11.23 -25.42 -14.58
C ARG A 183 -11.04 -25.27 -16.09
N ASN A 184 -11.16 -24.07 -16.64
CA ASN A 184 -10.91 -23.82 -18.05
C ASN A 184 -9.41 -23.84 -18.38
N ILE A 185 -8.56 -23.34 -17.50
CA ILE A 185 -7.10 -23.40 -17.59
C ILE A 185 -6.63 -24.86 -17.55
N ASP A 186 -7.18 -25.70 -16.68
CA ASP A 186 -6.86 -27.13 -16.61
C ASP A 186 -7.19 -27.85 -17.92
N ARG A 187 -8.38 -27.57 -18.49
CA ARG A 187 -8.78 -28.13 -19.80
C ARG A 187 -7.89 -27.64 -20.92
N ALA A 188 -7.55 -26.35 -20.94
CA ALA A 188 -6.65 -25.76 -21.92
C ALA A 188 -5.26 -26.40 -21.82
N SER A 189 -4.71 -26.52 -20.61
CA SER A 189 -3.41 -27.14 -20.33
C SER A 189 -3.38 -28.61 -20.75
N THR A 190 -4.45 -29.35 -20.45
CA THR A 190 -4.60 -30.75 -20.91
C THR A 190 -4.66 -30.85 -22.43
N THR A 191 -5.36 -29.92 -23.09
CA THR A 191 -5.48 -29.88 -24.56
C THR A 191 -4.15 -29.53 -25.22
N ILE A 192 -3.45 -28.53 -24.69
CA ILE A 192 -2.11 -28.14 -25.12
C ILE A 192 -1.15 -29.33 -24.92
N GLY A 193 -1.19 -30.01 -23.77
CA GLY A 193 -0.39 -31.20 -23.53
C GLY A 193 -0.63 -32.31 -24.56
N LYS A 194 -1.89 -32.55 -24.95
CA LYS A 194 -2.25 -33.48 -26.03
C LYS A 194 -1.71 -33.02 -27.39
N MET A 195 -1.84 -31.73 -27.72
CA MET A 195 -1.31 -31.17 -28.97
C MET A 195 0.22 -31.27 -29.04
N ILE A 196 0.92 -30.96 -27.96
CA ILE A 196 2.39 -31.08 -27.86
C ILE A 196 2.79 -32.53 -28.06
N ARG A 197 2.11 -33.48 -27.40
CA ARG A 197 2.39 -34.90 -27.55
C ARG A 197 2.15 -35.38 -28.98
N HIS A 198 1.04 -34.99 -29.60
CA HIS A 198 0.74 -35.37 -30.98
C HIS A 198 1.72 -34.76 -31.98
N CYS A 199 2.12 -33.51 -31.77
CA CYS A 199 3.16 -32.85 -32.55
C CYS A 199 4.50 -33.60 -32.40
N GLN A 200 4.87 -33.99 -31.18
CA GLN A 200 6.11 -34.72 -30.93
C GLN A 200 6.11 -36.13 -31.58
N GLU A 201 4.99 -36.85 -31.49
CA GLU A 201 4.82 -38.17 -32.12
C GLU A 201 4.88 -38.07 -33.66
N THR A 202 4.20 -37.08 -34.24
CA THR A 202 4.25 -36.85 -35.70
C THR A 202 5.64 -36.41 -36.16
N LEU A 203 6.30 -35.54 -35.40
CA LEU A 203 7.61 -34.98 -35.77
C LEU A 203 8.72 -36.02 -35.70
N THR A 204 8.72 -36.88 -34.67
CA THR A 204 9.73 -37.94 -34.49
C THR A 204 9.68 -39.02 -35.57
N VAL A 205 8.50 -39.38 -36.09
CA VAL A 205 8.37 -40.38 -37.16
C VAL A 205 8.59 -39.75 -38.54
N TRP A 206 8.08 -38.53 -38.75
CA TRP A 206 8.07 -37.92 -40.08
C TRP A 206 9.43 -37.35 -40.51
N PHE A 207 10.19 -36.75 -39.58
CA PHE A 207 11.52 -36.20 -39.87
C PHE A 207 12.53 -37.25 -40.40
N PRO A 208 12.75 -38.41 -39.76
CA PRO A 208 13.71 -39.40 -40.25
C PRO A 208 13.29 -39.99 -41.59
N TYR A 209 11.98 -40.20 -41.80
CA TYR A 209 11.46 -40.69 -43.09
C TYR A 209 11.73 -39.71 -44.23
N ARG A 210 11.45 -38.41 -44.01
CA ARG A 210 11.73 -37.35 -45.00
C ARG A 210 13.23 -37.23 -45.28
N MET A 211 14.07 -37.31 -44.26
CA MET A 211 15.53 -37.26 -44.39
C MET A 211 16.08 -38.48 -45.14
N TYR A 212 15.57 -39.68 -44.88
CA TYR A 212 15.99 -40.90 -45.58
C TYR A 212 15.68 -40.82 -47.08
N LYS A 213 14.45 -40.41 -47.45
CA LYS A 213 14.06 -40.24 -48.85
C LYS A 213 14.98 -39.25 -49.59
N GLN A 214 15.25 -38.10 -48.99
CA GLN A 214 16.14 -37.09 -49.59
C GLN A 214 17.55 -37.64 -49.81
N ARG A 215 18.12 -38.35 -48.83
CA ARG A 215 19.45 -38.96 -48.94
C ARG A 215 19.52 -40.01 -50.05
N VAL A 216 18.50 -40.86 -50.19
CA VAL A 216 18.44 -41.88 -51.26
C VAL A 216 18.37 -41.23 -52.64
N ILE A 217 17.55 -40.19 -52.82
CA ILE A 217 17.44 -39.46 -54.10
C ILE A 217 18.78 -38.84 -54.50
N ILE A 218 19.46 -38.17 -53.57
CA ILE A 218 20.78 -37.55 -53.82
C ILE A 218 21.82 -38.61 -54.19
N GLY A 219 21.83 -39.75 -53.47
CA GLY A 219 22.73 -40.87 -53.76
C GLY A 219 22.51 -41.45 -55.16
N ALA A 220 21.25 -41.66 -55.56
CA ALA A 220 20.91 -42.16 -56.90
C ALA A 220 21.36 -41.20 -58.01
N ILE A 221 21.16 -39.89 -57.84
CA ILE A 221 21.62 -38.87 -58.78
C ILE A 221 23.16 -38.88 -58.90
N THR A 222 23.86 -39.00 -57.78
CA THR A 222 25.33 -39.02 -57.76
C THR A 222 25.88 -40.24 -58.50
N VAL A 223 25.33 -41.43 -58.25
CA VAL A 223 25.71 -42.66 -58.94
C VAL A 223 25.46 -42.55 -60.45
N PHE A 224 24.32 -41.98 -60.85
CA PHE A 224 24.02 -41.75 -62.27
C PHE A 224 25.07 -40.87 -62.97
N PHE A 225 25.49 -39.78 -62.33
CA PHE A 225 26.57 -38.93 -62.87
C PHE A 225 27.91 -39.65 -62.98
N VAL A 226 28.27 -40.47 -62.00
CA VAL A 226 29.52 -41.26 -62.04
C VAL A 226 29.51 -42.24 -63.20
N ILE A 227 28.41 -42.97 -63.40
CA ILE A 227 28.25 -43.89 -64.53
C ILE A 227 28.37 -43.14 -65.86
N LEU A 228 27.74 -41.97 -65.99
CA LEU A 228 27.80 -41.15 -67.19
C LEU A 228 29.25 -40.71 -67.51
N ILE A 229 30.02 -40.33 -66.49
CA ILE A 229 31.44 -39.97 -66.66
C ILE A 229 32.26 -41.19 -67.12
N ILE A 230 32.05 -42.36 -66.53
CA ILE A 230 32.74 -43.60 -66.92
C ILE A 230 32.43 -43.95 -68.38
N VAL A 231 31.18 -43.84 -68.81
CA VAL A 231 30.77 -44.10 -70.20
C VAL A 231 31.44 -43.12 -71.17
N ILE A 232 31.48 -41.83 -70.84
CA ILE A 232 32.16 -40.82 -71.67
C ILE A 232 33.66 -41.12 -71.77
N LEU A 233 34.31 -41.47 -70.65
CA LEU A 233 35.73 -41.84 -70.65
C LEU A 233 35.99 -43.09 -71.48
N TYR A 234 35.14 -44.11 -71.37
CA TYR A 234 35.22 -45.33 -72.17
C TYR A 234 35.11 -45.02 -73.67
N PHE A 235 34.10 -44.25 -74.08
CA PHE A 235 33.95 -43.84 -75.48
C PHE A 235 35.12 -42.98 -75.97
N LYS A 236 35.68 -42.12 -75.12
CA LYS A 236 36.84 -41.29 -75.47
C LYS A 236 38.13 -42.12 -75.61
N LEU A 237 38.30 -43.15 -74.79
CA LEU A 237 39.47 -44.02 -74.81
C LEU A 237 39.43 -45.02 -75.97
N VAL A 238 38.25 -45.59 -76.26
CA VAL A 238 38.06 -46.57 -77.34
C VAL A 238 38.00 -45.92 -78.73
N ARG A 239 37.55 -44.67 -78.82
CA ARG A 239 37.47 -43.93 -80.10
C ARG A 239 38.74 -43.15 -80.45
N ARG A 240 39.83 -43.35 -79.71
CA ARG A 240 41.16 -42.80 -80.00
C ARG A 240 42.07 -43.91 -80.50
#